data_AF-A0A9Q0BQM8-F1
#
_entry.id   AF-A0A9Q0BQM8-F1
#
_cell.length_a   1.000
_cell.length_b   1.000
_cell.length_c   1.000
_cell.angle_alpha   90.00
_cell.angle_beta   90.00
_cell.angle_gamma   90.00
#
_symmetry.space_group_name_H-M   'P 1'
#
loop_
_entity.id
_entity.type
_entity.pdbx_description
1 polymer ?
#
loop_
_entity_poly.entity_id
_entity_poly.type
_entity_poly.pdbx_seq_one_letter_code
_entity_poly.pdbx_strand_id
1 'polypeptide(L)'
;MTLKIGICTKQDLDEAMKLQKREQYEDERKRRIFNAKQRLYGLDIEMLDRQILEKKKQQTAQMECDKKFEEQEQLQKRLISAQEKELEKKQRVVDSDLNYYRCRYQRKEQRREFDLNDPDFLKKARPTRVADDDIALGVSSAQIFLGEDLYNVERKVRQREQQRAWLDQQVQERKRAEEARKKADTLQMEDVGCRDRHLQEMAKSDHQMRNQVIQRVRQFNINMAKQKQLDREREKREKHEDDMAEIYNMLSSDMLTENPDVAQSRTDPNKKIAFMYRGMTPEELRVFRLGQEQQLRLATQRKTEAQMMDKQWEQYAINMDRTLVLHQIEDDRRRKAEFDELMRANSKLAVEQDKQRKEALVGLSNAVSDDFYDQFNKNSR
;
A
#
# COMPACT_ATOMS: atom_id res chain seq x y z
N MET A 1 -151.59 183.48 101.59
CA MET A 1 -150.96 184.07 102.78
C MET A 1 -149.58 183.46 103.01
N THR A 2 -148.85 183.01 101.99
CA THR A 2 -148.14 181.75 102.27
C THR A 2 -147.22 181.42 101.12
N LEU A 3 -145.95 181.17 101.46
CA LEU A 3 -144.88 180.77 100.58
C LEU A 3 -145.33 179.57 99.72
N LYS A 4 -145.23 179.71 98.40
CA LYS A 4 -145.73 178.78 97.39
C LYS A 4 -144.87 177.51 97.36
N ILE A 5 -145.45 176.39 97.78
CA ILE A 5 -144.87 175.04 97.72
C ILE A 5 -145.35 174.41 96.40
N GLY A 6 -144.44 174.22 95.45
CA GLY A 6 -144.71 173.57 94.16
C GLY A 6 -144.56 172.05 94.24
N ILE A 7 -145.59 171.33 93.78
CA ILE A 7 -145.80 169.87 93.85
C ILE A 7 -144.91 169.13 92.83
N CYS A 8 -144.13 168.14 93.26
CA CYS A 8 -143.24 167.31 92.43
C CYS A 8 -143.99 166.10 91.83
N THR A 9 -143.79 165.78 90.55
CA THR A 9 -144.58 164.79 89.77
C THR A 9 -143.89 163.41 89.66
N LYS A 10 -144.63 162.33 89.34
CA LYS A 10 -144.06 160.95 89.22
C LYS A 10 -142.94 160.83 88.18
N GLN A 11 -142.99 161.63 87.11
CA GLN A 11 -141.94 161.64 86.09
C GLN A 11 -140.62 162.15 86.68
N ASP A 12 -140.67 163.10 87.60
CA ASP A 12 -139.49 163.61 88.32
C ASP A 12 -138.87 162.51 89.22
N LEU A 13 -139.68 161.62 89.82
CA LEU A 13 -139.21 160.49 90.62
C LEU A 13 -138.57 159.37 89.78
N ASP A 14 -139.10 159.06 88.59
CA ASP A 14 -138.54 158.05 87.69
C ASP A 14 -137.26 158.55 87.01
N GLU A 15 -137.19 159.83 86.65
CA GLU A 15 -135.94 160.47 86.25
C GLU A 15 -134.93 160.41 87.39
N ALA A 16 -135.34 160.68 88.63
CA ALA A 16 -134.48 160.55 89.80
C ALA A 16 -133.98 159.10 90.00
N MET A 17 -134.82 158.06 89.82
CA MET A 17 -134.38 156.66 89.93
C MET A 17 -133.45 156.21 88.79
N LYS A 18 -133.71 156.65 87.55
CA LYS A 18 -132.81 156.38 86.42
C LYS A 18 -131.48 157.09 86.63
N LEU A 19 -131.50 158.33 87.10
CA LEU A 19 -130.30 159.05 87.51
C LEU A 19 -129.59 158.30 88.62
N GLN A 20 -130.30 157.81 89.64
CA GLN A 20 -129.70 157.08 90.76
C GLN A 20 -129.13 155.72 90.34
N LYS A 21 -129.76 154.95 89.44
CA LYS A 21 -129.18 153.73 88.86
C LYS A 21 -127.98 154.05 87.98
N ARG A 22 -128.05 155.14 87.21
CA ARG A 22 -126.95 155.59 86.38
C ARG A 22 -125.78 156.05 87.25
N GLU A 23 -126.06 156.70 88.37
CA GLU A 23 -125.11 157.00 89.44
C GLU A 23 -124.57 155.74 90.09
N GLN A 24 -125.38 154.72 90.38
CA GLN A 24 -124.91 153.44 90.93
C GLN A 24 -124.00 152.69 89.95
N TYR A 25 -124.37 152.60 88.67
CA TYR A 25 -123.52 152.01 87.63
C TYR A 25 -122.26 152.85 87.40
N GLU A 26 -122.39 154.18 87.38
CA GLU A 26 -121.27 155.11 87.36
C GLU A 26 -120.40 154.90 88.59
N ASP A 27 -120.95 154.67 89.78
CA ASP A 27 -120.22 154.49 91.04
C ASP A 27 -119.55 153.12 91.11
N GLU A 28 -120.18 152.04 90.64
CA GLU A 28 -119.55 150.72 90.48
C GLU A 28 -118.46 150.76 89.41
N ARG A 29 -118.69 151.50 88.32
CA ARG A 29 -117.70 151.73 87.27
C ARG A 29 -116.56 152.62 87.77
N LYS A 30 -116.84 153.67 88.54
CA LYS A 30 -115.86 154.55 89.19
C LYS A 30 -115.06 153.75 90.21
N ARG A 31 -115.69 152.90 91.03
CA ARG A 31 -115.01 151.97 91.94
C ARG A 31 -114.02 151.08 91.19
N ARG A 32 -114.39 150.57 90.01
CA ARG A 32 -113.49 149.74 89.16
C ARG A 32 -112.42 150.54 88.42
N ILE A 33 -112.77 151.71 87.89
CA ILE A 33 -111.85 152.59 87.17
C ILE A 33 -110.90 153.21 88.18
N PHE A 34 -111.35 154.04 89.12
CA PHE A 34 -110.46 154.75 90.05
C PHE A 34 -109.63 153.83 90.97
N ASN A 35 -110.05 152.59 91.22
CA ASN A 35 -109.19 151.61 91.86
C ASN A 35 -108.11 151.13 90.88
N ALA A 36 -106.95 151.79 90.91
CA ALA A 36 -105.80 151.45 90.07
C ALA A 36 -105.43 149.96 90.15
N LYS A 37 -105.62 149.31 91.31
CA LYS A 37 -105.29 147.89 91.52
C LYS A 37 -106.25 146.96 90.79
N GLN A 38 -107.56 147.22 90.80
CA GLN A 38 -108.52 146.46 90.00
C GLN A 38 -108.38 146.74 88.50
N ARG A 39 -107.99 147.96 88.13
CA ARG A 39 -107.75 148.34 86.72
C ARG A 39 -106.49 147.69 86.15
N LEU A 40 -105.42 147.58 86.94
CA LEU A 40 -104.19 146.89 86.52
C LEU A 40 -104.31 145.35 86.63
N TYR A 41 -104.93 144.81 87.69
CA TYR A 41 -104.86 143.38 88.04
C TYR A 41 -106.18 142.76 88.52
N GLY A 42 -107.34 143.28 88.11
CA GLY A 42 -108.64 142.72 88.49
C GLY A 42 -108.94 141.40 87.76
N LEU A 43 -108.83 140.28 88.46
CA LEU A 43 -109.11 138.94 87.94
C LEU A 43 -110.22 138.26 88.75
N ASP A 44 -111.12 137.55 88.08
CA ASP A 44 -112.16 136.72 88.72
C ASP A 44 -111.56 135.37 89.09
N ILE A 45 -111.08 135.26 90.34
CA ILE A 45 -110.37 134.08 90.84
C ILE A 45 -111.29 132.86 90.87
N GLU A 46 -112.58 133.02 91.20
CA GLU A 46 -113.52 131.89 91.32
C GLU A 46 -113.83 131.27 89.94
N MET A 47 -114.00 132.10 88.92
CA MET A 47 -114.25 131.64 87.55
C MET A 47 -112.99 130.98 86.96
N LEU A 48 -111.81 131.58 87.20
CA LEU A 48 -110.53 130.98 86.81
C LEU A 48 -110.30 129.63 87.50
N ASP A 49 -110.64 129.50 88.79
CA ASP A 49 -110.52 128.22 89.53
C ASP A 49 -111.42 127.13 88.92
N ARG A 50 -112.65 127.47 88.50
CA ARG A 50 -113.53 126.52 87.79
C ARG A 50 -112.95 126.11 86.43
N GLN A 51 -112.43 127.06 85.66
CA GLN A 51 -111.78 126.77 84.37
C GLN A 51 -110.53 125.89 84.55
N ILE A 52 -109.73 126.15 85.60
CA ILE A 52 -108.57 125.32 85.97
C ILE A 52 -109.03 123.91 86.33
N LEU A 53 -110.10 123.75 87.11
CA LEU A 53 -110.65 122.45 87.48
C LEU A 53 -111.17 121.67 86.26
N GLU A 54 -111.89 122.32 85.36
CA GLU A 54 -112.40 121.69 84.13
C GLU A 54 -111.24 121.26 83.21
N LYS A 55 -110.25 122.14 83.00
CA LYS A 55 -109.05 121.82 82.22
C LYS A 55 -108.24 120.69 82.85
N LYS A 56 -108.13 120.66 84.19
CA LYS A 56 -107.52 119.53 84.91
C LYS A 56 -108.29 118.23 84.69
N LYS A 57 -109.62 118.24 84.75
CA LYS A 57 -110.45 117.05 84.47
C LYS A 57 -110.30 116.55 83.03
N GLN A 58 -110.28 117.46 82.05
CA GLN A 58 -110.03 117.11 80.65
C GLN A 58 -108.62 116.52 80.49
N GLN A 59 -107.61 117.12 81.12
CA GLN A 59 -106.25 116.62 81.10
C GLN A 59 -106.12 115.24 81.76
N THR A 60 -106.79 114.99 82.89
CA THR A 60 -106.77 113.66 83.52
C THR A 60 -107.47 112.62 82.65
N ALA A 61 -108.61 112.96 82.03
CA ALA A 61 -109.32 112.05 81.13
C ALA A 61 -108.49 111.74 79.87
N GLN A 62 -107.80 112.73 79.33
CA GLN A 62 -106.87 112.54 78.20
C GLN A 62 -105.69 111.66 78.61
N MET A 63 -105.08 111.90 79.78
CA MET A 63 -104.01 111.04 80.29
C MET A 63 -104.47 109.60 80.53
N GLU A 64 -105.71 109.38 80.98
CA GLU A 64 -106.27 108.03 81.13
C GLU A 64 -106.50 107.34 79.77
N CYS A 65 -106.98 108.08 78.76
CA CYS A 65 -107.09 107.57 77.40
C CYS A 65 -105.72 107.23 76.81
N ASP A 66 -104.75 108.13 76.95
CA ASP A 66 -103.37 107.95 76.46
C ASP A 66 -102.73 106.73 77.14
N LYS A 67 -102.89 106.58 78.47
CA LYS A 67 -102.45 105.37 79.20
C LYS A 67 -103.06 104.08 78.65
N LYS A 68 -104.37 104.08 78.36
CA LYS A 68 -105.02 102.89 77.76
C LYS A 68 -104.47 102.58 76.37
N PHE A 69 -104.19 103.60 75.55
CA PHE A 69 -103.58 103.41 74.24
C PHE A 69 -102.13 102.91 74.36
N GLU A 70 -101.34 103.45 75.28
CA GLU A 70 -99.99 102.97 75.58
C GLU A 70 -99.99 101.51 76.05
N GLU A 71 -100.90 101.13 76.94
CA GLU A 71 -101.08 99.75 77.38
C GLU A 71 -101.45 98.82 76.22
N GLN A 72 -102.37 99.24 75.34
CA GLN A 72 -102.75 98.49 74.15
C GLN A 72 -101.59 98.35 73.16
N GLU A 73 -100.82 99.41 72.93
CA GLU A 73 -99.63 99.38 72.06
C GLU A 73 -98.55 98.44 72.63
N GLN A 74 -98.32 98.47 73.96
CA GLN A 74 -97.40 97.55 74.61
C GLN A 74 -97.85 96.10 74.48
N LEU A 75 -99.15 95.81 74.62
CA LEU A 75 -99.71 94.48 74.39
C LEU A 75 -99.52 94.02 72.93
N GLN A 76 -99.80 94.90 71.96
CA GLN A 76 -99.59 94.60 70.54
C GLN A 76 -98.12 94.35 70.21
N LYS A 77 -97.19 95.18 70.72
CA LYS A 77 -95.74 94.98 70.56
C LYS A 77 -95.29 93.63 71.13
N ARG A 78 -95.80 93.23 72.30
CA ARG A 78 -95.50 91.92 72.89
C ARG A 78 -96.02 90.77 72.02
N LEU A 79 -97.24 90.91 71.47
CA LEU A 79 -97.82 89.91 70.55
C LEU A 79 -97.01 89.77 69.26
N ILE A 80 -96.63 90.89 68.63
CA ILE A 80 -95.81 90.90 67.41
C ILE A 80 -94.45 90.24 67.69
N SER A 81 -93.76 90.64 68.78
CA SER A 81 -92.47 90.05 69.14
C SER A 81 -92.57 88.55 69.43
N ALA A 82 -93.67 88.09 70.05
CA ALA A 82 -93.91 86.67 70.26
C ALA A 82 -94.11 85.93 68.92
N GLN A 83 -94.88 86.51 67.99
CA GLN A 83 -95.07 85.94 66.64
C GLN A 83 -93.77 85.91 65.83
N GLU A 84 -92.96 86.97 65.89
CA GLU A 84 -91.64 87.01 65.24
C GLU A 84 -90.72 85.90 65.76
N LYS A 85 -90.67 85.69 67.08
CA LYS A 85 -89.88 84.59 67.67
C LYS A 85 -90.37 83.21 67.23
N GLU A 86 -91.68 83.01 67.13
CA GLU A 86 -92.24 81.74 66.63
C GLU A 86 -91.94 81.53 65.14
N LEU A 87 -91.98 82.59 64.33
CA LEU A 87 -91.56 82.53 62.93
C LEU A 87 -90.07 82.22 62.79
N GLU A 88 -89.22 82.86 63.60
CA GLU A 88 -87.78 82.62 63.61
C GLU A 88 -87.46 81.17 63.99
N LYS A 89 -88.14 80.61 65.00
CA LYS A 89 -88.01 79.19 65.36
C LYS A 89 -88.40 78.28 64.19
N LYS A 90 -89.53 78.55 63.53
CA LYS A 90 -89.97 77.78 62.36
C LYS A 90 -88.96 77.85 61.21
N GLN A 91 -88.43 79.05 60.92
CA GLN A 91 -87.38 79.22 59.91
C GLN A 91 -86.14 78.41 60.25
N ARG A 92 -85.67 78.45 61.52
CA ARG A 92 -84.52 77.64 61.97
C ARG A 92 -84.75 76.14 61.79
N VAL A 93 -85.96 75.63 62.06
CA VAL A 93 -86.28 74.20 61.83
C VAL A 93 -86.23 73.88 60.34
N VAL A 94 -86.86 74.70 59.49
CA VAL A 94 -86.86 74.50 58.04
C VAL A 94 -85.43 74.54 57.48
N ASP A 95 -84.61 75.48 57.92
CA ASP A 95 -83.20 75.57 57.50
C ASP A 95 -82.39 74.37 58.00
N SER A 96 -82.66 73.90 59.22
CA SER A 96 -82.02 72.71 59.76
C SER A 96 -82.40 71.45 58.98
N ASP A 97 -83.67 71.29 58.63
CA ASP A 97 -84.19 70.17 57.83
C ASP A 97 -83.65 70.23 56.40
N LEU A 98 -83.58 71.41 55.80
CA LEU A 98 -83.00 71.63 54.47
C LEU A 98 -81.51 71.27 54.47
N ASN A 99 -80.77 71.69 55.49
CA ASN A 99 -79.36 71.33 55.63
C ASN A 99 -79.19 69.83 55.89
N TYR A 100 -80.05 69.22 56.70
CA TYR A 100 -80.07 67.77 56.88
C TYR A 100 -80.29 67.05 55.54
N TYR A 101 -81.26 67.48 54.74
CA TYR A 101 -81.54 66.94 53.42
C TYR A 101 -80.34 67.10 52.47
N ARG A 102 -79.74 68.30 52.42
CA ARG A 102 -78.52 68.58 51.64
C ARG A 102 -77.38 67.65 52.03
N CYS A 103 -77.11 67.53 53.33
CA CYS A 103 -76.06 66.68 53.87
C CYS A 103 -76.32 65.19 53.68
N ARG A 104 -77.58 64.73 53.58
CA ARG A 104 -77.91 63.31 53.47
C ARG A 104 -78.04 62.84 52.02
N TYR A 105 -78.64 63.65 51.15
CA TYR A 105 -79.07 63.26 49.80
C TYR A 105 -78.41 64.07 48.67
N GLN A 106 -77.67 65.14 48.98
CA GLN A 106 -76.98 65.95 47.97
C GLN A 106 -75.45 65.91 48.18
N ARG A 107 -74.93 64.79 48.69
CA ARG A 107 -73.49 64.57 48.82
C ARG A 107 -72.85 64.48 47.44
N LYS A 108 -71.59 64.91 47.32
CA LYS A 108 -70.82 64.78 46.08
C LYS A 108 -70.72 63.32 45.62
N GLU A 109 -70.55 62.40 46.57
CA GLU A 109 -70.44 60.95 46.34
C GLU A 109 -71.70 60.31 45.72
N GLN A 110 -72.87 60.94 45.88
CA GLN A 110 -74.15 60.41 45.39
C GLN A 110 -74.49 60.93 43.98
N ARG A 111 -73.61 61.74 43.38
CA ARG A 111 -73.82 62.24 42.01
C ARG A 111 -73.65 61.10 41.02
N ARG A 112 -74.39 61.18 39.90
CA ARG A 112 -74.32 60.18 38.83
C ARG A 112 -72.93 60.06 38.23
N GLU A 113 -72.24 61.20 38.13
CA GLU A 113 -70.91 61.36 37.57
C GLU A 113 -69.79 61.33 38.63
N PHE A 114 -70.08 60.86 39.85
CA PHE A 114 -69.06 60.80 40.89
C PHE A 114 -67.94 59.81 40.55
N ASP A 115 -68.25 58.71 39.88
CA ASP A 115 -67.27 57.74 39.38
C ASP A 115 -66.19 58.38 38.49
N LEU A 116 -66.57 59.36 37.66
CA LEU A 116 -65.65 60.13 36.81
C LEU A 116 -64.88 61.21 37.58
N ASN A 117 -65.46 61.75 38.65
CA ASN A 117 -64.91 62.86 39.43
C ASN A 117 -64.30 62.42 40.78
N ASP A 118 -64.20 61.10 41.00
CA ASP A 118 -63.67 60.54 42.24
C ASP A 118 -62.16 60.84 42.31
N PRO A 119 -61.68 61.57 43.33
CA PRO A 119 -60.26 61.87 43.47
C PRO A 119 -59.40 60.62 43.61
N ASP A 120 -59.98 59.50 44.07
CA ASP A 120 -59.28 58.23 44.22
C ASP A 120 -59.53 57.25 43.06
N PHE A 121 -60.14 57.70 41.95
CA PHE A 121 -60.45 56.86 40.80
C PHE A 121 -59.25 56.04 40.32
N LEU A 122 -58.09 56.69 40.14
CA LEU A 122 -56.86 56.02 39.69
C LEU A 122 -56.31 54.99 40.68
N LYS A 123 -56.61 55.14 41.97
CA LYS A 123 -56.20 54.18 43.01
C LYS A 123 -57.12 52.96 43.05
N LYS A 124 -58.41 53.16 42.71
CA LYS A 124 -59.43 52.10 42.65
C LYS A 124 -59.41 51.35 41.31
N ALA A 125 -58.96 52.01 40.24
CA ALA A 125 -58.85 51.42 38.91
C ALA A 125 -57.88 50.24 38.90
N ARG A 126 -58.26 49.16 38.21
CA ARG A 126 -57.38 48.02 37.97
C ARG A 126 -56.50 48.30 36.75
N PRO A 127 -55.27 47.77 36.71
CA PRO A 127 -54.47 47.77 35.48
C PRO A 127 -55.26 47.16 34.32
N THR A 128 -55.04 47.70 33.11
CA THR A 128 -55.75 47.25 31.90
C THR A 128 -55.46 45.78 31.56
N ARG A 129 -54.27 45.27 31.91
CA ARG A 129 -53.85 43.85 31.80
C ARG A 129 -53.29 43.42 33.15
N VAL A 130 -53.87 42.38 33.75
CA VAL A 130 -53.46 41.87 35.07
C VAL A 130 -52.50 40.68 34.95
N ALA A 131 -52.72 39.83 33.96
CA ALA A 131 -51.91 38.66 33.66
C ALA A 131 -51.74 38.48 32.15
N ASP A 132 -50.84 37.60 31.75
CA ASP A 132 -50.64 37.26 30.33
C ASP A 132 -51.80 36.44 29.76
N ASP A 133 -52.41 35.58 30.59
CA ASP A 133 -53.57 34.74 30.25
C ASP A 133 -54.89 35.37 30.73
N ASP A 134 -55.03 36.69 30.59
CA ASP A 134 -56.25 37.40 31.01
C ASP A 134 -57.42 37.14 30.03
N ILE A 135 -58.37 36.32 30.47
CA ILE A 135 -59.53 35.89 29.67
C ILE A 135 -60.45 37.08 29.30
N ALA A 136 -60.43 38.17 30.08
CA ALA A 136 -61.25 39.35 29.81
C ALA A 136 -60.74 40.16 28.59
N LEU A 137 -59.49 39.94 28.16
CA LEU A 137 -58.84 40.66 27.07
C LEU A 137 -58.91 39.88 25.76
N GLY A 138 -59.91 40.22 24.94
CA GLY A 138 -60.00 39.74 23.56
C GLY A 138 -59.14 40.52 22.57
N VAL A 139 -59.12 40.09 21.31
CA VAL A 139 -58.33 40.71 20.22
C VAL A 139 -58.63 42.20 20.03
N SER A 140 -59.90 42.61 20.18
CA SER A 140 -60.32 44.01 20.03
C SER A 140 -59.74 44.96 21.10
N SER A 141 -59.30 44.44 22.25
CA SER A 141 -58.72 45.25 23.34
C SER A 141 -57.33 45.81 23.01
N ALA A 142 -56.63 45.20 22.04
CA ALA A 142 -55.25 45.51 21.65
C ALA A 142 -54.25 45.52 22.83
N GLN A 143 -54.52 44.77 23.90
CA GLN A 143 -53.63 44.63 25.07
C GLN A 143 -52.73 43.39 25.02
N ILE A 144 -53.12 42.37 24.26
CA ILE A 144 -52.38 41.10 24.10
C ILE A 144 -52.14 40.87 22.61
N PHE A 145 -50.87 40.73 22.23
CA PHE A 145 -50.47 40.47 20.85
C PHE A 145 -49.81 39.09 20.76
N LEU A 146 -50.33 38.23 19.87
CA LEU A 146 -49.77 36.89 19.63
C LEU A 146 -48.32 36.91 19.11
N GLY A 147 -47.87 38.04 18.57
CA GLY A 147 -46.49 38.22 18.09
C GLY A 147 -45.47 38.52 19.20
N GLU A 148 -45.90 38.80 20.43
CA GLU A 148 -45.01 39.15 21.55
C GLU A 148 -44.09 37.98 21.96
N ASP A 149 -44.52 36.72 21.74
CA ASP A 149 -43.81 35.49 22.09
C ASP A 149 -43.08 35.54 23.44
N LEU A 150 -43.85 35.50 24.52
CA LEU A 150 -43.35 35.47 25.90
C LEU A 150 -42.36 34.31 26.15
N TYR A 151 -42.50 33.22 25.39
CA TYR A 151 -41.69 32.00 25.52
C TYR A 151 -40.47 31.95 24.58
N ASN A 152 -40.09 33.07 23.95
CA ASN A 152 -38.96 33.12 23.02
C ASN A 152 -37.65 32.59 23.64
N VAL A 153 -37.38 32.94 24.90
CA VAL A 153 -36.19 32.49 25.62
C VAL A 153 -36.19 30.97 25.79
N GLU A 154 -37.27 30.39 26.30
CA GLU A 154 -37.40 28.94 26.48
C GLU A 154 -37.34 28.19 25.16
N ARG A 155 -38.01 28.71 24.12
CA ARG A 155 -37.97 28.15 22.77
C ARG A 155 -36.54 28.06 22.25
N LYS A 156 -35.76 29.14 22.41
CA LYS A 156 -34.35 29.17 22.03
C LYS A 156 -33.49 28.20 22.84
N VAL A 157 -33.77 28.01 24.13
CA VAL A 157 -33.06 27.02 24.96
C VAL A 157 -33.34 25.62 24.43
N ARG A 158 -34.61 25.24 24.24
CA ARG A 158 -34.99 23.94 23.68
C ARG A 158 -34.39 23.70 22.29
N GLN A 159 -34.36 24.70 21.42
CA GLN A 159 -33.72 24.60 20.10
C GLN A 159 -32.21 24.34 20.21
N ARG A 160 -31.51 25.02 21.11
CA ARG A 160 -30.07 24.77 21.35
C ARG A 160 -29.82 23.38 21.92
N GLU A 161 -30.66 22.91 22.82
CA GLU A 161 -30.56 21.55 23.39
C GLU A 161 -30.76 20.49 22.31
N GLN A 162 -31.77 20.66 21.45
CA GLN A 162 -32.00 19.78 20.30
C GLN A 162 -30.80 19.78 19.35
N GLN A 163 -30.30 20.97 18.99
CA GLN A 163 -29.13 21.10 18.12
C GLN A 163 -27.90 20.43 18.72
N ARG A 164 -27.67 20.61 20.03
CA ARG A 164 -26.57 19.97 20.75
C ARG A 164 -26.72 18.44 20.72
N ALA A 165 -27.91 17.91 21.01
CA ALA A 165 -28.17 16.48 20.99
C ALA A 165 -27.92 15.87 19.60
N TRP A 166 -28.35 16.54 18.53
CA TRP A 166 -28.09 16.09 17.15
C TRP A 166 -26.60 16.11 16.80
N LEU A 167 -25.89 17.17 17.18
CA LEU A 167 -24.45 17.26 16.95
C LEU A 167 -23.68 16.20 17.74
N ASP A 168 -24.06 15.97 19.00
CA ASP A 168 -23.45 14.93 19.83
C ASP A 168 -23.69 13.53 19.23
N GLN A 169 -24.91 13.25 18.75
CA GLN A 169 -25.22 12.01 18.04
C GLN A 169 -24.37 11.86 16.77
N GLN A 170 -24.28 12.90 15.94
CA GLN A 170 -23.50 12.87 14.70
C GLN A 170 -22.00 12.69 14.96
N VAL A 171 -21.47 13.33 16.00
CA VAL A 171 -20.06 13.16 16.41
C VAL A 171 -19.81 11.74 16.90
N GLN A 172 -20.71 11.17 17.70
CA GLN A 172 -20.58 9.79 18.16
C GLN A 172 -20.64 8.80 16.99
N GLU A 173 -21.58 8.97 16.07
CA GLU A 173 -21.70 8.12 14.88
C GLU A 173 -20.45 8.20 14.02
N ARG A 174 -19.94 9.41 13.76
CA ARG A 174 -18.69 9.61 13.01
C ARG A 174 -17.50 8.97 13.69
N LYS A 175 -17.37 9.10 15.02
CA LYS A 175 -16.30 8.45 15.80
C LYS A 175 -16.39 6.93 15.69
N ARG A 176 -17.58 6.33 15.88
CA ARG A 176 -17.78 4.89 15.74
C ARG A 176 -17.44 4.39 14.33
N ALA A 177 -17.85 5.13 13.30
CA ALA A 177 -17.52 4.81 11.92
C ALA A 177 -16.01 4.90 11.64
N GLU A 178 -15.34 5.92 12.18
CA GLU A 178 -13.89 6.07 12.05
C GLU A 178 -13.12 4.97 12.79
N GLU A 179 -13.56 4.61 14.00
CA GLU A 179 -12.99 3.49 14.76
C GLU A 179 -13.20 2.14 14.05
N ALA A 180 -14.39 1.90 13.51
CA ALA A 180 -14.67 0.69 12.72
C ALA A 180 -13.78 0.63 11.48
N ARG A 181 -13.59 1.75 10.78
CA ARG A 181 -12.67 1.85 9.64
C ARG A 181 -11.22 1.57 10.05
N LYS A 182 -10.72 2.19 11.13
CA LYS A 182 -9.36 1.92 11.64
C LYS A 182 -9.17 0.45 12.04
N LYS A 183 -10.17 -0.17 12.65
CA LYS A 183 -10.15 -1.61 12.96
C LYS A 183 -10.12 -2.47 11.69
N ALA A 184 -10.88 -2.12 10.67
CA ALA A 184 -10.84 -2.82 9.38
C ALA A 184 -9.46 -2.65 8.69
N ASP A 185 -8.93 -1.44 8.67
CA ASP A 185 -7.62 -1.13 8.07
C ASP A 185 -6.47 -1.88 8.80
N THR A 186 -6.51 -1.94 10.13
CA THR A 186 -5.53 -2.70 10.93
C THR A 186 -5.62 -4.20 10.68
N LEU A 187 -6.82 -4.78 10.65
CA LEU A 187 -7.02 -6.19 10.28
C LEU A 187 -6.52 -6.49 8.87
N GLN A 188 -6.77 -5.60 7.91
CA GLN A 188 -6.28 -5.75 6.55
C GLN A 188 -4.74 -5.68 6.50
N MET A 189 -4.12 -4.78 7.26
CA MET A 189 -2.67 -4.66 7.34
C MET A 189 -2.03 -5.90 7.99
N GLU A 190 -2.67 -6.46 9.02
CA GLU A 190 -2.24 -7.73 9.64
C GLU A 190 -2.34 -8.91 8.67
N ASP A 191 -3.43 -9.02 7.90
CA ASP A 191 -3.61 -10.06 6.88
C ASP A 191 -2.54 -9.95 5.78
N VAL A 192 -2.29 -8.75 5.27
CA VAL A 192 -1.19 -8.51 4.31
C VAL A 192 0.16 -8.90 4.91
N GLY A 193 0.45 -8.50 6.15
CA GLY A 193 1.69 -8.87 6.83
C GLY A 193 1.86 -10.38 7.04
N CYS A 194 0.76 -11.09 7.31
CA CYS A 194 0.76 -12.55 7.38
C CYS A 194 1.04 -13.20 6.02
N ARG A 195 0.42 -12.71 4.94
CA ARG A 195 0.67 -13.18 3.57
C ARG A 195 2.12 -12.95 3.15
N ASP A 196 2.67 -11.77 3.42
CA ASP A 196 4.08 -11.46 3.11
C ASP A 196 5.04 -12.37 3.86
N ARG A 197 4.78 -12.62 5.16
CA ARG A 197 5.60 -13.56 5.95
C ARG A 197 5.53 -14.97 5.37
N HIS A 198 4.34 -15.43 4.99
CA HIS A 198 4.18 -16.73 4.36
C HIS A 198 4.93 -16.82 3.02
N LEU A 199 4.84 -15.80 2.17
CA LEU A 199 5.59 -15.73 0.91
C LEU A 199 7.11 -15.78 1.14
N GLN A 200 7.60 -15.06 2.15
CA GLN A 200 9.03 -15.11 2.52
C GLN A 200 9.46 -16.50 2.99
N GLU A 201 8.64 -17.19 3.79
CA GLU A 201 8.91 -18.55 4.23
C GLU A 201 8.91 -19.55 3.06
N MET A 202 7.93 -19.43 2.15
CA MET A 202 7.89 -20.23 0.93
C MET A 202 9.13 -20.00 0.06
N ALA A 203 9.53 -18.75 -0.16
CA ALA A 203 10.72 -18.42 -0.95
C ALA A 203 12.00 -18.99 -0.31
N LYS A 204 12.13 -18.91 1.01
CA LYS A 204 13.24 -19.53 1.76
C LYS A 204 13.25 -21.05 1.59
N SER A 205 12.08 -21.69 1.70
CA SER A 205 11.94 -23.14 1.53
C SER A 205 12.29 -23.58 0.11
N ASP A 206 11.81 -22.88 -0.93
CA ASP A 206 12.13 -23.17 -2.32
C ASP A 206 13.63 -23.01 -2.59
N HIS A 207 14.25 -21.95 -2.06
CA HIS A 207 15.70 -21.75 -2.18
C HIS A 207 16.49 -22.89 -1.52
N GLN A 208 16.09 -23.32 -0.32
CA GLN A 208 16.69 -24.48 0.35
C GLN A 208 16.53 -25.77 -0.46
N MET A 209 15.33 -26.01 -1.01
CA MET A 209 15.06 -27.19 -1.82
C MET A 209 15.90 -27.21 -3.10
N ARG A 210 15.99 -26.08 -3.81
CA ARG A 210 16.86 -25.94 -5.00
C ARG A 210 18.32 -26.21 -4.64
N ASN A 211 18.81 -25.67 -3.54
CA ASN A 211 20.18 -25.93 -3.08
C ASN A 211 20.41 -27.40 -2.76
N GLN A 212 19.46 -28.07 -2.11
CA GLN A 212 19.53 -29.51 -1.84
C GLN A 212 19.56 -30.33 -3.14
N VAL A 213 18.72 -29.99 -4.12
CA VAL A 213 18.70 -30.65 -5.43
C VAL A 213 20.05 -30.46 -6.12
N ILE A 214 20.59 -29.24 -6.16
CA ILE A 214 21.90 -28.94 -6.75
C ILE A 214 23.00 -29.77 -6.07
N GLN A 215 22.99 -29.84 -4.73
CA GLN A 215 23.96 -30.64 -3.98
C GLN A 215 23.85 -32.13 -4.31
N ARG A 216 22.64 -32.69 -4.40
CA ARG A 216 22.44 -34.10 -4.78
C ARG A 216 22.89 -34.39 -6.20
N VAL A 217 22.55 -33.52 -7.16
CA VAL A 217 22.99 -33.65 -8.56
C VAL A 217 24.52 -33.57 -8.65
N ARG A 218 25.15 -32.64 -7.92
CA ARG A 218 26.60 -32.55 -7.84
C ARG A 218 27.21 -33.85 -7.30
N GLN A 219 26.67 -34.39 -6.21
CA GLN A 219 27.16 -35.63 -5.63
C GLN A 219 27.01 -36.81 -6.60
N PHE A 220 25.87 -36.90 -7.27
CA PHE A 220 25.62 -37.91 -8.30
C PHE A 220 26.64 -37.81 -9.44
N ASN A 221 26.89 -36.60 -9.97
CA ASN A 221 27.88 -36.38 -11.03
C ASN A 221 29.31 -36.74 -10.59
N ILE A 222 29.70 -36.43 -9.36
CA ILE A 222 30.99 -36.84 -8.79
C ILE A 222 31.10 -38.36 -8.74
N ASN A 223 30.07 -39.04 -8.23
CA ASN A 223 30.06 -40.50 -8.14
C ASN A 223 30.10 -41.15 -9.53
N MET A 224 29.32 -40.63 -10.48
CA MET A 224 29.32 -41.07 -11.88
C MET A 224 30.69 -40.88 -12.55
N ALA A 225 31.36 -39.74 -12.29
CA ALA A 225 32.71 -39.49 -12.81
C ALA A 225 33.74 -40.49 -12.23
N LYS A 226 33.66 -40.79 -10.92
CA LYS A 226 34.48 -41.82 -10.28
C LYS A 226 34.24 -43.20 -10.87
N GLN A 227 32.97 -43.58 -11.05
CA GLN A 227 32.62 -44.87 -11.64
C GLN A 227 33.18 -45.00 -13.06
N LYS A 228 33.03 -43.96 -13.89
CA LYS A 228 33.58 -43.93 -15.25
C LYS A 228 35.11 -43.98 -15.28
N GLN A 229 35.80 -43.45 -14.26
CA GLN A 229 37.25 -43.59 -14.12
C GLN A 229 37.62 -45.05 -13.81
N LEU A 230 36.95 -45.68 -12.85
CA LEU A 230 37.16 -47.09 -12.53
C LEU A 230 36.88 -48.01 -13.73
N ASP A 231 35.80 -47.75 -14.47
CA ASP A 231 35.46 -48.53 -15.67
C ASP A 231 36.54 -48.39 -16.74
N ARG A 232 37.10 -47.18 -16.95
CA ARG A 232 38.23 -46.97 -17.88
C ARG A 232 39.50 -47.67 -17.43
N GLU A 233 39.80 -47.69 -16.14
CA GLU A 233 40.94 -48.43 -15.59
C GLU A 233 40.76 -49.94 -15.76
N ARG A 234 39.53 -50.43 -15.58
CA ARG A 234 39.17 -51.83 -15.84
C ARG A 234 39.33 -52.17 -17.31
N GLU A 235 38.76 -51.37 -18.22
CA GLU A 235 38.86 -51.58 -19.67
C GLU A 235 40.32 -51.52 -20.16
N LYS A 236 41.13 -50.61 -19.62
CA LYS A 236 42.58 -50.59 -19.91
C LYS A 236 43.27 -51.87 -19.45
N ARG A 237 42.92 -52.38 -18.27
CA ARG A 237 43.48 -53.62 -17.74
C ARG A 237 43.08 -54.82 -18.58
N GLU A 238 41.80 -54.93 -18.92
CA GLU A 238 41.28 -55.98 -19.81
C GLU A 238 41.97 -55.92 -21.18
N LYS A 239 42.12 -54.73 -21.78
CA LYS A 239 42.87 -54.58 -23.04
C LYS A 239 44.33 -55.00 -22.90
N HIS A 240 45.01 -54.62 -21.81
CA HIS A 240 46.38 -55.06 -21.58
C HIS A 240 46.48 -56.58 -21.41
N GLU A 241 45.51 -57.21 -20.73
CA GLU A 241 45.43 -58.67 -20.59
C GLU A 241 45.20 -59.35 -21.95
N ASP A 242 44.28 -58.82 -22.77
CA ASP A 242 44.01 -59.31 -24.12
C ASP A 242 45.22 -59.14 -25.06
N ASP A 243 45.87 -57.97 -25.05
CA ASP A 243 47.09 -57.70 -25.82
C ASP A 243 48.21 -58.67 -25.42
N MET A 244 48.39 -58.93 -24.12
CA MET A 244 49.35 -59.92 -23.63
C MET A 244 49.00 -61.33 -24.09
N ALA A 245 47.72 -61.72 -24.01
CA ALA A 245 47.25 -63.01 -24.47
C ALA A 245 47.48 -63.19 -25.98
N GLU A 246 47.24 -62.16 -26.79
CA GLU A 246 47.54 -62.17 -28.23
C GLU A 246 49.04 -62.36 -28.48
N ILE A 247 49.90 -61.60 -27.78
CA ILE A 247 51.36 -61.74 -27.91
C ILE A 247 51.82 -63.16 -27.53
N TYR A 248 51.32 -63.71 -26.41
CA TYR A 248 51.65 -65.08 -26.00
C TYR A 248 51.18 -66.12 -27.02
N ASN A 249 49.94 -65.99 -27.52
CA ASN A 249 49.40 -66.88 -28.54
C ASN A 249 50.26 -66.84 -29.82
N MET A 250 50.61 -65.64 -30.29
CA MET A 250 51.48 -65.45 -31.46
C MET A 250 52.86 -66.07 -31.23
N LEU A 251 53.50 -65.80 -30.09
CA LEU A 251 54.79 -66.38 -29.72
C LEU A 251 54.77 -67.91 -29.68
N SER A 252 53.69 -68.51 -29.18
CA SER A 252 53.50 -69.96 -29.14
C SER A 252 52.98 -70.58 -30.44
N SER A 253 52.60 -69.74 -31.41
CA SER A 253 52.01 -70.22 -32.66
C SER A 253 53.01 -71.04 -33.45
N ASP A 254 52.50 -72.07 -34.14
CA ASP A 254 53.29 -72.95 -35.00
C ASP A 254 54.04 -72.19 -36.12
N MET A 255 53.55 -71.01 -36.50
CA MET A 255 54.18 -70.15 -37.51
C MET A 255 55.47 -69.51 -37.00
N LEU A 256 55.48 -68.97 -35.78
CA LEU A 256 56.66 -68.29 -35.20
C LEU A 256 57.63 -69.27 -34.51
N THR A 257 57.13 -70.40 -33.99
CA THR A 257 57.97 -71.45 -33.39
C THR A 257 58.59 -72.40 -34.43
N GLU A 258 58.19 -72.27 -35.69
CA GLU A 258 58.63 -73.11 -36.82
C GLU A 258 58.51 -74.60 -36.53
N ASN A 259 57.42 -75.00 -35.86
CA ASN A 259 57.22 -76.36 -35.38
C ASN A 259 57.27 -77.38 -36.55
N PRO A 260 58.25 -78.33 -36.57
CA PRO A 260 58.42 -79.29 -37.66
C PRO A 260 57.29 -80.34 -37.72
N ASP A 261 56.55 -80.53 -36.63
CA ASP A 261 55.48 -81.54 -36.55
C ASP A 261 54.28 -81.19 -37.42
N VAL A 262 54.08 -79.91 -37.71
CA VAL A 262 53.01 -79.41 -38.60
C VAL A 262 53.15 -79.96 -40.02
N ALA A 263 54.37 -80.32 -40.42
CA ALA A 263 54.63 -80.94 -41.72
C ALA A 263 54.12 -82.38 -41.83
N GLN A 264 53.68 -83.00 -40.73
CA GLN A 264 53.22 -84.39 -40.71
C GLN A 264 51.81 -84.51 -41.30
N SER A 265 51.64 -85.37 -42.31
CA SER A 265 50.31 -85.62 -42.87
C SER A 265 49.42 -86.33 -41.85
N ARG A 266 48.19 -85.85 -41.68
CA ARG A 266 47.17 -86.50 -40.84
C ARG A 266 46.72 -87.87 -41.39
N THR A 267 46.79 -88.06 -42.72
CA THR A 267 46.28 -89.27 -43.38
C THR A 267 47.33 -90.37 -43.55
N ASP A 268 48.61 -90.04 -43.49
CA ASP A 268 49.70 -90.99 -43.75
C ASP A 268 50.93 -90.65 -42.88
N PRO A 269 51.31 -91.53 -41.94
CA PRO A 269 52.47 -91.34 -41.07
C PRO A 269 53.81 -91.18 -41.83
N ASN A 270 53.92 -91.71 -43.04
CA ASN A 270 55.17 -91.66 -43.81
C ASN A 270 55.22 -90.48 -44.79
N LYS A 271 54.13 -89.71 -44.92
CA LYS A 271 54.03 -88.61 -45.88
C LYS A 271 54.13 -87.25 -45.18
N LYS A 272 55.05 -86.42 -45.66
CA LYS A 272 55.13 -85.00 -45.27
C LYS A 272 54.30 -84.13 -46.21
N ILE A 273 53.66 -83.09 -45.68
CA ILE A 273 52.89 -82.10 -46.44
C ILE A 273 53.87 -81.17 -47.17
N ALA A 274 53.80 -81.14 -48.51
CA ALA A 274 54.83 -80.54 -49.36
C ALA A 274 55.12 -79.06 -49.06
N PHE A 275 54.10 -78.23 -48.83
CA PHE A 275 54.28 -76.79 -48.60
C PHE A 275 54.62 -76.44 -47.14
N MET A 276 54.52 -77.40 -46.21
CA MET A 276 54.88 -77.24 -44.80
C MET A 276 56.22 -77.92 -44.47
N TYR A 277 56.87 -78.55 -45.45
CA TYR A 277 58.10 -79.31 -45.24
C TYR A 277 59.27 -78.38 -44.87
N ARG A 278 59.82 -78.54 -43.67
CA ARG A 278 60.93 -77.76 -43.12
C ARG A 278 62.21 -78.58 -42.95
N GLY A 279 62.62 -79.27 -44.03
CA GLY A 279 63.87 -80.03 -44.05
C GLY A 279 63.82 -81.36 -43.28
N MET A 280 64.95 -82.07 -43.28
CA MET A 280 65.10 -83.35 -42.59
C MET A 280 65.30 -83.15 -41.09
N THR A 281 64.79 -84.08 -40.29
CA THR A 281 65.03 -84.09 -38.85
C THR A 281 66.51 -84.34 -38.54
N PRO A 282 67.01 -83.90 -37.36
CA PRO A 282 68.38 -84.18 -36.94
C PRO A 282 68.71 -85.68 -36.92
N GLU A 283 67.74 -86.53 -36.66
CA GLU A 283 67.88 -87.98 -36.65
C GLU A 283 68.03 -88.56 -38.07
N GLU A 284 67.20 -88.13 -39.03
CA GLU A 284 67.31 -88.51 -40.44
C GLU A 284 68.66 -88.07 -41.04
N LEU A 285 69.12 -86.85 -40.72
CA LEU A 285 70.44 -86.36 -41.13
C LEU A 285 71.58 -87.19 -40.54
N ARG A 286 71.45 -87.71 -39.32
CA ARG A 286 72.43 -88.63 -38.73
C ARG A 286 72.49 -89.95 -39.48
N VAL A 287 71.34 -90.54 -39.82
CA VAL A 287 71.27 -91.77 -40.62
C VAL A 287 71.93 -91.57 -41.99
N PHE A 288 71.63 -90.44 -42.65
CA PHE A 288 72.24 -90.08 -43.93
C PHE A 288 73.77 -89.94 -43.83
N ARG A 289 74.28 -89.23 -42.81
CA ARG A 289 75.73 -89.09 -42.57
C ARG A 289 76.42 -90.42 -42.30
N LEU A 290 75.79 -91.30 -41.50
CA LEU A 290 76.30 -92.65 -41.26
C LEU A 290 76.40 -93.47 -42.55
N GLY A 291 75.38 -93.37 -43.43
CA GLY A 291 75.39 -93.99 -44.74
C GLY A 291 76.53 -93.49 -45.64
N GLN A 292 76.79 -92.17 -45.66
CA GLN A 292 77.92 -91.60 -46.41
C GLN A 292 79.28 -92.12 -45.90
N GLU A 293 79.45 -92.22 -44.58
CA GLU A 293 80.69 -92.74 -43.99
C GLU A 293 80.93 -94.20 -44.37
N GLN A 294 79.87 -95.03 -44.40
CA GLN A 294 79.96 -96.41 -44.87
C GLN A 294 80.35 -96.50 -46.35
N GLN A 295 79.75 -95.66 -47.21
CA GLN A 295 80.10 -95.62 -48.64
C GLN A 295 81.56 -95.22 -48.87
N LEU A 296 82.07 -94.24 -48.12
CA LEU A 296 83.48 -93.84 -48.15
C LEU A 296 84.41 -95.00 -47.78
N ARG A 297 84.09 -95.76 -46.72
CA ARG A 297 84.87 -96.96 -46.31
C ARG A 297 84.88 -98.05 -47.39
N LEU A 298 83.75 -98.30 -48.06
CA LEU A 298 83.69 -99.27 -49.16
C LEU A 298 84.47 -98.81 -50.39
N ALA A 299 84.43 -97.51 -50.70
CA ALA A 299 85.16 -96.94 -51.84
C ALA A 299 86.68 -96.99 -51.64
N THR A 300 87.17 -96.74 -50.41
CA THR A 300 88.61 -96.87 -50.10
C THR A 300 89.07 -98.32 -50.19
N GLN A 301 88.28 -99.29 -49.70
CA GLN A 301 88.57 -100.72 -49.84
C GLN A 301 88.73 -101.14 -51.31
N ARG A 302 87.79 -100.76 -52.19
CA ARG A 302 87.88 -101.05 -53.63
C ARG A 302 89.13 -100.44 -54.28
N LYS A 303 89.52 -99.22 -53.90
CA LYS A 303 90.75 -98.59 -54.39
C LYS A 303 92.00 -99.37 -53.95
N THR A 304 92.05 -99.85 -52.72
CA THR A 304 93.19 -100.64 -52.24
C THR A 304 93.29 -101.99 -52.95
N GLU A 305 92.17 -102.66 -53.23
CA GLU A 305 92.14 -103.92 -53.99
C GLU A 305 92.63 -103.71 -55.42
N ALA A 306 92.16 -102.65 -56.11
CA ALA A 306 92.61 -102.33 -57.46
C ALA A 306 94.12 -102.04 -57.53
N GLN A 307 94.66 -101.28 -56.57
CA GLN A 307 96.11 -101.01 -56.50
C GLN A 307 96.96 -102.26 -56.27
N MET A 308 96.45 -103.23 -55.49
CA MET A 308 97.13 -104.51 -55.28
C MET A 308 97.14 -105.35 -56.56
N MET A 309 96.05 -105.34 -57.32
CA MET A 309 95.96 -106.02 -58.62
C MET A 309 96.91 -105.39 -59.65
N ASP A 310 96.97 -104.06 -59.75
CA ASP A 310 97.89 -103.37 -60.66
C ASP A 310 99.36 -103.71 -60.38
N LYS A 311 99.77 -103.74 -59.11
CA LYS A 311 101.13 -104.14 -58.72
C LYS A 311 101.46 -105.57 -59.14
N GLN A 312 100.48 -106.49 -59.07
CA GLN A 312 100.68 -107.86 -59.54
C GLN A 312 100.86 -107.93 -61.05
N TRP A 313 100.08 -107.16 -61.82
CA TRP A 313 100.21 -107.05 -63.27
C TRP A 313 101.55 -106.43 -63.69
N GLU A 314 102.00 -105.40 -63.00
CA GLU A 314 103.29 -104.72 -63.27
C GLU A 314 104.47 -105.66 -63.03
N GLN A 315 104.46 -106.45 -61.95
CA GLN A 315 105.46 -107.49 -61.73
C GLN A 315 105.46 -108.57 -62.83
N TYR A 316 104.28 -108.96 -63.30
CA TYR A 316 104.15 -109.93 -64.39
C TYR A 316 104.72 -109.38 -65.71
N ALA A 317 104.45 -108.11 -66.03
CA ALA A 317 104.97 -107.43 -67.21
C ALA A 317 106.50 -107.30 -67.18
N ILE A 318 107.09 -106.87 -66.05
CA ILE A 318 108.55 -106.76 -65.90
C ILE A 318 109.24 -108.10 -66.11
N ASN A 319 108.66 -109.19 -65.57
CA ASN A 319 109.20 -110.54 -65.77
C ASN A 319 109.13 -110.97 -67.24
N MET A 320 108.03 -110.67 -67.94
CA MET A 320 107.86 -110.97 -69.36
C MET A 320 108.88 -110.21 -70.22
N ASP A 321 109.04 -108.90 -70.01
CA ASP A 321 110.01 -108.07 -70.73
C ASP A 321 111.44 -108.58 -70.54
N ARG A 322 111.80 -109.01 -69.32
CA ARG A 322 113.11 -109.59 -69.04
C ARG A 322 113.36 -110.87 -69.84
N THR A 323 112.35 -111.72 -70.01
CA THR A 323 112.47 -112.95 -70.83
C THR A 323 112.60 -112.64 -72.32
N LEU A 324 111.86 -111.64 -72.83
CA LEU A 324 111.96 -111.19 -74.22
C LEU A 324 113.35 -110.66 -74.57
N VAL A 325 113.92 -109.81 -73.70
CA VAL A 325 115.26 -109.24 -73.90
C VAL A 325 116.35 -110.33 -73.92
N LEU A 326 116.23 -111.35 -73.06
CA LEU A 326 117.18 -112.46 -73.06
C LEU A 326 117.17 -113.24 -74.38
N HIS A 327 115.99 -113.54 -74.92
CA HIS A 327 115.86 -114.18 -76.24
C HIS A 327 116.40 -113.30 -77.38
N GLN A 328 116.17 -111.99 -77.33
CA GLN A 328 116.70 -111.05 -78.33
C GLN A 328 118.23 -111.04 -78.38
N ILE A 329 118.90 -111.12 -77.22
CA ILE A 329 120.36 -111.21 -77.12
C ILE A 329 120.89 -112.53 -77.73
N GLU A 330 120.17 -113.64 -77.54
CA GLU A 330 120.53 -114.93 -78.14
C GLU A 330 120.44 -114.88 -79.67
N ASP A 331 119.35 -114.32 -80.21
CA ASP A 331 119.15 -114.18 -81.65
C ASP A 331 120.19 -113.26 -82.31
N ASP A 332 120.55 -112.14 -81.66
CA ASP A 332 121.58 -111.23 -82.16
C ASP A 332 122.97 -111.90 -82.20
N ARG A 333 123.31 -112.73 -81.20
CA ARG A 333 124.56 -113.52 -81.23
C ARG A 333 124.58 -114.52 -82.36
N ARG A 334 123.44 -115.19 -82.62
CA ARG A 334 123.31 -116.15 -83.73
C ARG A 334 123.50 -115.48 -85.08
N ARG A 335 122.81 -114.35 -85.32
CA ARG A 335 122.95 -113.55 -86.56
C ARG A 335 124.39 -113.08 -86.78
N LYS A 336 125.10 -112.68 -85.72
CA LYS A 336 126.49 -112.21 -85.83
C LYS A 336 127.46 -113.35 -86.19
N ALA A 337 127.27 -114.55 -85.63
CA ALA A 337 128.06 -115.72 -85.98
C ALA A 337 127.84 -116.16 -87.44
N GLU A 338 126.59 -116.19 -87.90
CA GLU A 338 126.23 -116.50 -89.29
C GLU A 338 126.87 -115.49 -90.27
N PHE A 339 126.92 -114.20 -89.91
CA PHE A 339 127.56 -113.15 -90.71
C PHE A 339 129.09 -113.31 -90.81
N ASP A 340 129.77 -113.59 -89.71
CA ASP A 340 131.23 -113.78 -89.67
C ASP A 340 131.69 -115.03 -90.45
N GLU A 341 130.84 -116.05 -90.54
CA GLU A 341 131.09 -117.27 -91.32
C GLU A 341 130.99 -116.99 -92.83
N LEU A 342 129.96 -116.23 -93.24
CA LEU A 342 129.77 -115.72 -94.61
C LEU A 342 130.95 -114.87 -95.09
N MET A 343 131.45 -113.97 -94.23
CA MET A 343 132.60 -113.11 -94.56
C MET A 343 133.90 -113.91 -94.76
N ARG A 344 134.13 -114.96 -93.97
CA ARG A 344 135.28 -115.86 -94.16
C ARG A 344 135.19 -116.69 -95.44
N ALA A 345 133.99 -117.14 -95.82
CA ALA A 345 133.78 -117.86 -97.07
C ALA A 345 134.04 -116.96 -98.30
N ASN A 346 133.53 -115.73 -98.29
CA ASN A 346 133.76 -114.74 -99.36
C ASN A 346 135.24 -114.38 -99.53
N SER A 347 135.98 -114.24 -98.43
CA SER A 347 137.43 -113.97 -98.48
C SER A 347 138.21 -115.07 -99.21
N LYS A 348 137.87 -116.35 -99.00
CA LYS A 348 138.55 -117.47 -99.68
C LYS A 348 138.22 -117.51 -101.17
N LEU A 349 136.95 -117.30 -101.52
CA LEU A 349 136.48 -117.29 -102.91
C LEU A 349 137.15 -116.18 -103.74
N ALA A 350 137.39 -115.01 -103.13
CA ALA A 350 138.07 -113.90 -103.79
C ALA A 350 139.52 -114.21 -104.17
N VAL A 351 140.26 -114.97 -103.35
CA VAL A 351 141.66 -115.36 -103.62
C VAL A 351 141.74 -116.41 -104.74
N GLU A 352 140.77 -117.33 -104.80
CA GLU A 352 140.71 -118.36 -105.85
C GLU A 352 140.39 -117.77 -107.22
N GLN A 353 139.44 -116.83 -107.31
CA GLN A 353 139.10 -116.17 -108.58
C GLN A 353 140.25 -115.34 -109.15
N ASP A 354 141.05 -114.68 -108.30
CA ASP A 354 142.15 -113.82 -108.73
C ASP A 354 143.34 -114.63 -109.29
N LYS A 355 143.53 -115.87 -108.82
CA LYS A 355 144.49 -116.83 -109.39
C LYS A 355 144.06 -117.33 -110.77
N GLN A 356 142.79 -117.74 -110.92
CA GLN A 356 142.26 -118.20 -112.22
C GLN A 356 142.32 -117.11 -113.30
N ARG A 357 142.11 -115.84 -112.91
CA ARG A 357 142.20 -114.69 -113.82
C ARG A 357 143.60 -114.48 -114.40
N LYS A 358 144.65 -114.75 -113.62
CA LYS A 358 146.05 -114.58 -114.06
C LYS A 358 146.51 -115.72 -114.98
N GLU A 359 146.02 -116.94 -114.78
CA GLU A 359 146.32 -118.08 -115.66
C GLU A 359 145.63 -117.97 -117.03
N ALA A 360 144.41 -117.42 -117.09
CA ALA A 360 143.69 -117.21 -118.34
C ALA A 360 144.36 -116.21 -119.30
N LEU A 361 145.20 -115.30 -118.81
CA LEU A 361 145.81 -114.24 -119.62
C LEU A 361 147.00 -114.72 -120.47
N VAL A 362 147.57 -115.89 -120.18
CA VAL A 362 148.73 -116.44 -120.90
C VAL A 362 148.33 -117.17 -122.21
N GLY A 363 147.03 -117.46 -122.40
CA GLY A 363 146.52 -118.25 -123.53
C GLY A 363 146.13 -117.49 -124.81
N LEU A 364 146.19 -116.15 -124.85
CA LEU A 364 145.78 -115.36 -126.03
C LEU A 364 146.96 -114.69 -126.75
N SER A 365 147.89 -115.51 -127.24
CA SER A 365 148.93 -115.11 -128.20
C SER A 365 148.69 -115.86 -129.51
N ASN A 366 148.43 -115.12 -130.60
CA ASN A 366 148.25 -115.69 -131.94
C ASN A 366 149.47 -115.35 -132.81
N ALA A 367 150.23 -116.39 -133.15
CA ALA A 367 151.32 -116.38 -134.12
C ALA A 367 150.80 -116.77 -135.52
N VAL A 368 151.35 -116.14 -136.56
CA VAL A 368 150.96 -116.32 -137.96
C VAL A 368 151.71 -117.52 -138.54
N SER A 369 151.00 -118.32 -139.34
CA SER A 369 151.51 -119.53 -139.99
C SER A 369 151.70 -119.32 -141.49
N ASP A 370 152.70 -120.00 -142.06
CA ASP A 370 153.24 -119.81 -143.41
C ASP A 370 152.22 -120.00 -144.56
N ASP A 371 151.03 -120.58 -144.31
CA ASP A 371 149.91 -120.68 -145.26
C ASP A 371 149.33 -119.31 -145.69
N PHE A 372 149.61 -118.23 -144.94
CA PHE A 372 148.89 -116.96 -145.13
C PHE A 372 149.34 -116.16 -146.36
N TYR A 373 150.56 -116.30 -146.87
CA TYR A 373 151.03 -115.47 -147.99
C TYR A 373 151.27 -116.20 -149.32
N ASP A 374 151.03 -117.51 -149.39
CA ASP A 374 150.78 -118.19 -150.67
C ASP A 374 149.45 -117.75 -151.34
N GLN A 375 148.74 -116.76 -150.76
CA GLN A 375 147.50 -116.15 -151.25
C GLN A 375 147.68 -114.87 -152.10
N PHE A 376 148.91 -114.48 -152.40
CA PHE A 376 149.20 -113.50 -153.46
C PHE A 376 148.69 -113.92 -154.86
N ASN A 377 148.43 -112.92 -155.73
CA ASN A 377 148.61 -112.92 -157.21
C ASN A 377 148.18 -114.18 -158.01
N LYS A 378 146.92 -114.64 -157.91
CA LYS A 378 146.42 -115.83 -158.64
C LYS A 378 145.60 -115.60 -159.92
N ASN A 379 145.43 -114.38 -160.44
CA ASN A 379 144.71 -114.16 -161.71
C ASN A 379 145.05 -112.84 -162.43
N SER A 380 145.14 -112.91 -163.76
CA SER A 380 145.74 -111.94 -164.68
C SER A 380 144.77 -110.87 -165.19
N ARG A 381 144.39 -109.94 -164.30
CA ARG A 381 143.85 -108.65 -164.70
C ARG A 381 144.63 -107.52 -164.05
#